data_AF-X1G8U4-F1
#
_entry.id   AF-X1G8U4-F1
#
_cell.length_a   1.000
_cell.length_b   1.000
_cell.length_c   1.000
_cell.angle_alpha   90.00
_cell.angle_beta   90.00
_cell.angle_gamma   90.00
#
_symmetry.space_group_name_H-M   'P 1'
#
loop_
_entity.id
_entity.type
_entity.pdbx_description
1 polymer ?
#
loop_
_entity_poly.entity_id
_entity_poly.type
_entity_poly.pdbx_seq_one_letter_code
_entity_poly.pdbx_strand_id
1 'polypeptide(L)' 'MTMDELHAFIIGAAETLCPWEARYIPFNQPPTPIKGEEHYYLAGRATGFLALLLILIGLAKLAKEVLL' A
#
# COMPACT_ATOMS: atom_id res chain seq x y z
N MET A 1 -18.92 -12.36 6.49
CA MET A 1 -17.94 -11.28 6.65
C MET A 1 -18.06 -10.74 8.05
N THR A 2 -17.27 -11.27 8.96
CA THR A 2 -17.18 -10.81 10.36
C THR A 2 -16.38 -9.50 10.42
N MET A 3 -16.46 -8.78 11.54
CA MET A 3 -15.67 -7.56 11.74
C MET A 3 -14.16 -7.83 11.68
N ASP A 4 -13.73 -9.00 12.15
CA ASP A 4 -12.32 -9.42 12.13
C ASP A 4 -11.83 -9.71 10.70
N GLU A 5 -12.68 -10.34 9.87
CA GLU A 5 -12.37 -10.60 8.45
C GLU A 5 -12.24 -9.29 7.66
N LEU A 6 -13.14 -8.33 7.91
CA LEU A 6 -13.08 -7.00 7.29
C LEU A 6 -11.81 -6.25 7.72
N HIS A 7 -11.47 -6.30 9.02
CA HIS A 7 -10.29 -5.65 9.56
C HIS A 7 -8.99 -6.21 8.95
N ALA A 8 -8.88 -7.54 8.88
CA ALA A 8 -7.74 -8.22 8.26
C ALA A 8 -7.61 -7.89 6.76
N PHE A 9 -8.75 -7.82 6.05
CA PHE A 9 -8.77 -7.43 4.63
C PHE A 9 -8.29 -6.00 4.42
N ILE A 10 -8.78 -5.03 5.22
CA ILE A 10 -8.38 -3.63 5.11
C ILE A 10 -6.88 -3.47 5.38
N ILE A 11 -6.34 -4.15 6.38
CA ILE A 11 -4.90 -4.12 6.68
C ILE A 11 -4.10 -4.69 5.52
N GLY A 12 -4.47 -5.88 5.02
CA GLY A 12 -3.77 -6.48 3.87
C GLY A 12 -3.83 -5.61 2.62
N ALA A 13 -5.00 -5.01 2.33
CA ALA A 13 -5.16 -4.08 1.22
C ALA A 13 -4.28 -2.83 1.39
N ALA A 14 -4.24 -2.24 2.58
CA ALA A 14 -3.39 -1.08 2.87
C ALA A 14 -1.89 -1.42 2.78
N GLU A 15 -1.48 -2.61 3.21
CA GLU A 15 -0.09 -3.08 3.11
C GLU A 15 0.33 -3.30 1.65
N THR A 16 -0.53 -3.87 0.80
CA THR A 16 -0.23 -4.01 -0.64
C THR A 16 -0.12 -2.67 -1.36
N LEU A 17 -0.88 -1.66 -0.94
CA LEU A 17 -0.81 -0.30 -1.46
C LEU A 17 0.25 0.56 -0.76
N CYS A 18 0.89 0.07 0.30
CA CYS A 18 1.94 0.82 0.98
C CYS A 18 3.20 0.78 0.12
N PRO A 19 3.73 1.92 -0.37
CA PRO A 19 4.92 1.91 -1.22
C PRO A 19 6.18 1.40 -0.49
N TRP A 20 6.14 1.29 0.83
CA TRP A 20 7.25 0.83 1.66
C TRP A 20 7.24 -0.69 1.83
N GLU A 21 8.42 -1.24 2.06
CA GLU A 21 8.55 -2.63 2.49
C GLU A 21 7.84 -2.87 3.83
N ALA A 22 7.18 -4.02 3.93
CA ALA A 22 6.56 -4.46 5.17
C ALA A 22 7.65 -4.56 6.24
N ARG A 23 7.58 -3.68 7.25
CA ARG A 23 8.58 -3.62 8.34
C ARG A 23 8.47 -4.81 9.30
N TYR A 24 7.34 -5.52 9.28
CA TYR A 24 7.17 -6.75 10.03
C TYR A 24 7.49 -7.93 9.14
N ILE A 25 8.64 -8.55 9.38
CA ILE A 25 8.92 -9.89 8.84
C ILE A 25 8.20 -10.85 9.80
N PRO A 26 7.14 -11.54 9.35
CA PRO A 26 6.49 -12.53 10.20
C PRO A 26 7.54 -13.55 10.65
N PHE A 27 7.54 -13.88 11.94
CA PHE A 27 8.47 -14.82 12.57
C PHE A 27 8.44 -16.21 11.88
N ASN A 28 7.34 -16.50 11.19
CA ASN A 28 7.20 -17.60 10.26
C ASN A 28 7.43 -17.08 8.84
N GLN A 29 8.58 -17.43 8.26
CA GLN A 29 8.81 -17.21 6.83
C GLN A 29 7.64 -17.84 6.05
N PRO A 30 7.01 -17.10 5.11
CA PRO A 30 5.98 -17.69 4.28
C PRO A 30 6.59 -18.91 3.55
N PRO A 31 5.82 -20.01 3.38
CA PRO A 31 6.29 -21.18 2.68
C PRO A 31 6.81 -20.78 1.29
N THR A 32 7.84 -21.49 0.82
CA THR A 32 8.55 -21.24 -0.45
C THR A 32 7.70 -20.95 -1.71
N PRO A 33 6.43 -21.38 -1.86
CA PRO A 33 5.61 -21.01 -3.02
C PRO A 33 5.30 -19.51 -3.11
N ILE A 34 5.23 -18.80 -1.98
CA ILE A 34 4.85 -17.37 -1.91
C ILE A 34 6.02 -16.46 -2.34
N LYS A 35 7.23 -17.00 -2.42
CA LYS A 35 8.44 -16.26 -2.83
C LYS A 35 8.38 -15.76 -4.28
N GLY A 36 7.48 -16.30 -5.11
CA GLY A 36 7.24 -15.85 -6.49
C GLY A 36 6.10 -14.82 -6.63
N GLU A 37 5.35 -14.54 -5.56
CA GLU A 37 4.21 -13.60 -5.57
C GLU A 37 4.63 -12.14 -5.29
N GLU A 38 5.93 -11.88 -5.13
CA GLU A 38 6.48 -10.52 -5.00
C GLU A 38 6.01 -9.59 -6.11
N HIS A 39 5.73 -10.10 -7.31
CA HIS A 39 5.20 -9.33 -8.43
C HIS A 39 3.83 -8.69 -8.15
N TYR A 40 2.93 -9.38 -7.43
CA TYR A 40 1.64 -8.80 -7.03
C TYR A 40 1.82 -7.71 -5.99
N TYR A 41 2.79 -7.88 -5.10
CA TYR A 41 3.20 -6.86 -4.14
C TYR A 41 3.83 -5.65 -4.85
N LEU A 42 4.61 -5.86 -5.91
CA LEU A 42 5.25 -4.79 -6.68
C LEU A 42 4.22 -3.93 -7.43
N ALA A 43 3.20 -4.55 -8.03
CA ALA A 43 2.11 -3.84 -8.70
C ALA A 43 1.24 -3.04 -7.72
N GLY A 44 0.93 -3.62 -6.55
CA GLY A 44 0.24 -2.92 -5.46
C GLY A 44 1.03 -1.68 -4.99
N ARG A 45 2.33 -1.85 -4.74
CA ARG A 45 3.24 -0.75 -4.35
C ARG A 45 3.31 0.36 -5.37
N ALA A 46 3.42 0.01 -6.66
CA ALA A 46 3.44 0.97 -7.75
C ALA A 46 2.13 1.78 -7.82
N THR A 47 1.00 1.10 -7.66
CA THR A 47 -0.33 1.74 -7.63
C THR A 47 -0.46 2.68 -6.43
N GLY A 48 -0.02 2.23 -5.25
CA GLY A 48 0.03 3.04 -4.04
C GLY A 48 0.90 4.29 -4.17
N PHE A 49 2.08 4.14 -4.76
CA PHE A 49 2.97 5.26 -5.05
C PHE A 49 2.34 6.27 -6.03
N LEU A 50 1.71 5.78 -7.10
CA LEU A 50 0.99 6.63 -8.06
C LEU A 50 -0.16 7.39 -7.40
N ALA A 51 -0.95 6.72 -6.55
CA ALA A 51 -2.03 7.35 -5.80
C ALA A 51 -1.50 8.45 -4.88
N LEU A 52 -0.42 8.19 -4.13
CA LEU A 52 0.23 9.17 -3.27
C LEU A 52 0.75 10.36 -4.08
N LEU A 53 1.39 10.13 -5.23
CA LEU A 53 1.89 11.19 -6.11
C LEU A 53 0.77 12.10 -6.58
N LEU A 54 -0.37 11.54 -7.00
CA LEU A 54 -1.54 12.32 -7.42
C LEU A 54 -2.11 13.16 -6.28
N ILE A 55 -2.17 12.60 -5.06
CA ILE A 55 -2.60 13.34 -3.87
C ILE A 55 -1.65 14.53 -3.61
N LEU A 56 -0.33 14.30 -3.64
CA LEU A 56 0.65 15.36 -3.42
C LEU A 56 0.59 16.45 -4.49
N ILE A 57 0.42 16.08 -5.77
CA ILE A 57 0.22 17.03 -6.87
C ILE A 57 -1.05 17.86 -6.64
N GLY A 58 -2.15 17.20 -6.25
CA GLY A 58 -3.41 17.87 -5.93
C GLY A 58 -3.24 18.87 -4.78
N LEU A 59 -2.58 18.48 -3.70
CA LEU A 59 -2.28 19.34 -2.55
C LEU A 59 -1.37 20.51 -2.95
N ALA A 60 -0.34 20.29 -3.76
CA ALA A 60 0.55 21.34 -4.22
C ALA A 60 -0.18 22.35 -5.11
N LYS A 61 -1.08 21.89 -5.99
CA LYS A 61 -1.94 22.76 -6.79
C LYS A 61 -2.90 23.55 -5.91
N LEU A 62 -3.56 22.91 -4.96
CA LEU A 62 -4.46 23.58 -4.03
C LEU A 62 -3.72 24.64 -3.19
N ALA A 63 -2.53 24.30 -2.68
CA ALA A 63 -1.69 25.24 -1.95
C ALA A 63 -1.31 26.45 -2.81
N LYS A 64 -0.98 26.23 -4.09
CA LYS A 64 -0.70 27.33 -5.02
C LYS A 64 -1.91 28.25 -5.21
N GLU A 65 -3.10 27.72 -5.44
CA GLU A 65 -4.32 28.53 -5.65
C GLU A 65 -4.79 29.26 -4.38
N VAL A 66 -4.41 28.78 -3.19
CA VAL A 66 -4.82 29.38 -1.91
C VAL A 66 -3.79 30.38 -1.38
N LEU A 67 -2.48 30.16 -1.65
CA LEU A 67 -1.39 30.99 -1.12
C LEU A 67 -0.86 32.07 -2.08
N LEU A 68 -1.15 31.97 -3.38
CA LEU A 68 -0.79 32.96 -4.42
C LEU A 68 -2.06 33.58 -5.01
#